data_AF-A0A8S4NQ74-F1
#
_entry.id   AF-A0A8S4NQ74-F1
#
_cell.length_a   1.000
_cell.length_b   1.000
_cell.length_c   1.000
_cell.angle_alpha   90.00
_cell.angle_beta   90.00
_cell.angle_gamma   90.00
#
_symmetry.space_group_name_H-M   'P 1'
#
loop_
_entity.id
_entity.type
_entity.pdbx_description
1 polymer ?
#
loop_
_entity_poly.entity_id
_entity_poly.type
_entity_poly.pdbx_seq_one_letter_code
_entity_poly.pdbx_strand_id
1 'polypeptide(L)'
;MAGDCNKTVLVLDRSPIFASSSKQTVEFDIFTKAKAGMIPLAPIVKSLWTCSVEAAIEFCRIIYDLFPTEKLVRMVVSDRSAAVLNNWTPGQQNINLLLNCLGAIPPPSIEDPADDCTVIHGLASAVQALCDASADQEGEPNNGTIVCLTSAKSEAQIRILETYVQDAITRHNKTNDSLLPIDHCHLVIIHTVPVGDVSPIQERTVREVSPVLSSEVLVSQSGRYMAVKLIQLAVKFFDLCLTTVTGIPMKEEQNASSSANYDVELLHRKAAHQDFFKSGHADGVLIPSKEDLCLESVSLKWCNPKSNFVELHQCTGAYRITPVDVNSRPSMCLTNFLLSGRAVMLEQPRKSGTKLISHMLTSHGGEIYIHTMATNRSILEETPSISEGLGGRITDYRITDFGELMKDCRLAPRLSQLNEGEPLPIDRAKGQIERLTRVWPIVISDTIIFNMLSHLDPLPSLISKETLDEDDVLECKKAIYHVVGMESRHEPLPVPASGGTRGKGTKR
;
A
#
# COMPACT_ATOMS: atom_id res chain seq x y z
N MET A 1 15.41 11.39 -16.92
CA MET A 1 15.58 10.11 -16.19
C MET A 1 15.45 10.42 -14.72
N ALA A 2 14.26 10.27 -14.13
CA ALA A 2 14.13 10.21 -12.68
C ALA A 2 14.31 8.73 -12.34
N GLY A 3 15.52 8.36 -11.91
CA GLY A 3 15.80 7.02 -11.40
C GLY A 3 14.93 6.75 -10.17
N ASP A 4 14.69 5.47 -9.90
CA ASP A 4 13.87 5.03 -8.78
C ASP A 4 14.46 5.55 -7.45
N CYS A 5 13.90 6.64 -6.91
CA CYS A 5 14.49 7.36 -5.78
C CYS A 5 14.09 6.65 -4.48
N ASN A 6 15.04 6.00 -3.81
CA ASN A 6 14.78 5.34 -2.53
C ASN A 6 14.85 6.33 -1.34
N LYS A 7 15.79 7.28 -1.37
CA LYS A 7 16.01 8.25 -0.28
C LYS A 7 15.54 9.65 -0.65
N THR A 8 14.60 10.19 0.10
CA THR A 8 14.17 11.59 -0.01
C THR A 8 14.49 12.35 1.28
N VAL A 9 15.15 13.50 1.19
CA VAL A 9 15.37 14.41 2.31
C VAL A 9 14.56 15.69 2.11
N LEU A 10 13.63 15.97 3.01
CA LEU A 10 12.89 17.23 3.07
C LEU A 10 13.65 18.21 3.98
N VAL A 11 14.05 19.36 3.45
CA VAL A 11 14.71 20.44 4.18
C VAL A 11 13.74 21.61 4.33
N LEU A 12 13.38 21.94 5.57
CA LEU A 12 12.48 23.04 5.91
C LEU A 12 13.27 24.21 6.47
N ASP A 13 13.19 25.34 5.80
CA ASP A 13 13.76 26.60 6.27
C ASP A 13 12.89 27.21 7.39
N ARG A 14 13.51 27.48 8.54
CA ARG A 14 12.90 28.10 9.72
C ARG A 14 13.51 29.49 9.98
N SER A 15 14.04 30.13 8.95
CA SER A 15 14.51 31.52 9.03
C SER A 15 13.37 32.49 9.40
N PRO A 16 13.67 33.69 9.93
CA PRO A 16 12.65 34.65 10.40
C PRO A 16 11.57 35.00 9.36
N ILE A 17 11.92 34.97 8.06
CA ILE A 17 10.98 35.20 6.96
C ILE A 17 9.79 34.24 6.97
N PHE A 18 9.97 33.02 7.49
CA PHE A 18 8.93 32.01 7.59
C PHE A 18 7.88 32.28 8.68
N ALA A 19 8.12 33.27 9.56
CA ALA A 19 7.11 33.79 10.48
C ALA A 19 6.07 34.68 9.76
N SER A 20 6.35 35.11 8.53
CA SER A 20 5.46 35.95 7.73
C SER A 20 4.12 35.27 7.44
N SER A 21 3.06 36.07 7.31
CA SER A 21 1.73 35.59 6.93
C SER A 21 1.72 34.98 5.52
N SER A 22 0.99 33.88 5.37
CA SER A 22 0.68 33.27 4.07
C SER A 22 -0.26 34.12 3.22
N LYS A 23 -0.93 35.12 3.83
CA LYS A 23 -2.01 35.92 3.23
C LYS A 23 -3.21 35.10 2.74
N GLN A 24 -3.26 33.81 3.06
CA GLN A 24 -4.43 32.95 2.81
C GLN A 24 -5.28 32.90 4.07
N THR A 25 -6.49 33.44 3.98
CA THR A 25 -7.46 33.42 5.10
C THR A 25 -8.01 32.02 5.32
N VAL A 26 -8.19 31.67 6.58
CA VAL A 26 -8.80 30.44 7.06
C VAL A 26 -10.03 30.83 7.88
N GLU A 27 -11.19 30.56 7.31
CA GLU A 27 -12.47 30.68 8.01
C GLU A 27 -12.63 29.46 8.92
N PHE A 28 -12.69 29.69 10.22
CA PHE A 28 -12.89 28.63 11.22
C PHE A 28 -14.19 28.83 12.02
N ASP A 29 -14.81 30.00 11.92
CA ASP A 29 -16.11 30.25 12.52
C ASP A 29 -17.21 29.64 11.65
N ILE A 30 -17.94 28.70 12.22
CA ILE A 30 -19.02 27.96 11.54
C ILE A 30 -20.25 28.87 11.35
N PHE A 31 -20.36 29.98 12.10
CA PHE A 31 -21.47 30.92 12.03
C PHE A 31 -21.25 32.01 10.96
N THR A 32 -20.94 31.61 9.73
CA THR A 32 -20.77 32.53 8.59
C THR A 32 -22.06 33.25 8.17
N LYS A 33 -23.23 32.72 8.55
CA LYS A 33 -24.52 33.43 8.45
C LYS A 33 -24.85 34.07 9.79
N ALA A 34 -24.72 35.39 9.86
CA ALA A 34 -25.09 36.19 11.01
C ALA A 34 -26.49 35.80 11.54
N LYS A 35 -26.54 35.01 12.61
CA LYS A 35 -27.73 34.97 13.46
C LYS A 35 -27.82 36.35 14.12
N ALA A 36 -29.02 36.93 14.12
CA ALA A 36 -29.24 38.25 14.71
C ALA A 36 -28.64 38.31 16.13
N GLY A 37 -27.59 39.12 16.30
CA GLY A 37 -26.92 39.34 17.58
C GLY A 37 -25.55 38.65 17.81
N MET A 38 -25.03 37.86 16.87
CA MET A 38 -23.67 37.28 16.98
C MET A 38 -22.73 37.84 15.91
N ILE A 39 -21.57 38.36 16.33
CA ILE A 39 -20.48 38.83 15.45
C ILE A 39 -19.57 37.64 15.16
N PRO A 40 -19.35 37.27 13.89
CA PRO A 40 -18.44 36.19 13.55
C PRO A 40 -17.00 36.55 13.91
N LEU A 41 -16.22 35.56 14.32
CA LEU A 41 -14.79 35.75 14.58
C LEU A 41 -14.05 36.12 13.30
N ALA A 42 -13.04 36.98 13.43
CA ALA A 42 -12.20 37.35 12.30
C ALA A 42 -11.42 36.13 11.80
N PRO A 43 -11.31 35.93 10.47
CA PRO A 43 -10.52 34.84 9.92
C PRO A 43 -9.06 34.97 10.32
N ILE A 44 -8.41 33.82 10.48
CA ILE A 44 -6.97 33.76 10.78
C ILE A 44 -6.18 33.48 9.51
N VAL A 45 -4.87 33.72 9.57
CA VAL A 45 -3.92 33.38 8.52
C VAL A 45 -2.82 32.51 9.10
N LYS A 46 -2.36 31.54 8.31
CA LYS A 46 -1.21 30.70 8.68
C LYS A 46 0.08 31.45 8.37
N SER A 47 1.18 31.07 9.02
CA SER A 47 2.51 31.52 8.60
C SER A 47 3.03 30.69 7.44
N LEU A 48 4.05 31.17 6.73
CA LEU A 48 4.76 30.38 5.72
C LEU A 48 5.31 29.08 6.32
N TRP A 49 5.85 29.14 7.54
CA TRP A 49 6.32 27.96 8.28
C TRP A 49 5.24 26.91 8.43
N THR A 50 4.06 27.29 8.93
CA THR A 50 2.95 26.35 9.12
C THR A 50 2.53 25.73 7.78
N CYS A 51 2.44 26.53 6.71
CA CYS A 51 2.10 26.01 5.38
C CYS A 51 3.15 25.01 4.84
N SER A 52 4.44 25.27 5.05
CA SER A 52 5.52 24.37 4.65
C SER A 52 5.51 23.06 5.43
N VAL A 53 5.27 23.13 6.75
CA VAL A 53 5.16 21.94 7.61
C VAL A 53 3.95 21.09 7.21
N GLU A 54 2.77 21.70 7.01
CA GLU A 54 1.56 20.98 6.59
C GLU A 54 1.77 20.25 5.25
N ALA A 55 2.36 20.94 4.27
CA ALA A 55 2.63 20.35 2.96
C ALA A 55 3.65 19.19 3.04
N ALA A 56 4.69 19.35 3.87
CA ALA A 56 5.71 18.32 4.06
C ALA A 56 5.15 17.07 4.77
N ILE A 57 4.29 17.25 5.77
CA ILE A 57 3.62 16.13 6.44
C ILE A 57 2.66 15.40 5.49
N GLU A 58 1.91 16.14 4.66
CA GLU A 58 1.03 15.52 3.67
C GLU A 58 1.81 14.71 2.63
N PHE A 59 2.98 15.21 2.19
CA PHE A 59 3.90 14.45 1.36
C PHE A 59 4.33 13.14 2.06
N CYS A 60 4.80 13.21 3.31
CA CYS A 60 5.18 12.02 4.08
C CYS A 60 4.03 11.02 4.24
N ARG A 61 2.80 11.50 4.48
CA ARG A 61 1.61 10.65 4.60
C ARG A 61 1.37 9.83 3.34
N ILE A 62 1.39 10.48 2.17
CA ILE A 62 1.21 9.82 0.88
C ILE A 62 2.27 8.73 0.69
N ILE A 63 3.53 9.01 1.03
CA ILE A 63 4.61 8.03 0.86
C ILE A 63 4.46 6.85 1.82
N TYR A 64 4.17 7.10 3.10
CA TYR A 64 4.03 6.03 4.09
C TYR A 64 2.81 5.14 3.84
N ASP A 65 1.72 5.69 3.32
CA ASP A 65 0.54 4.89 2.93
C ASP A 65 0.84 3.97 1.73
N LEU A 66 1.63 4.45 0.76
CA LEU A 66 1.88 3.72 -0.49
C LEU A 66 3.10 2.79 -0.44
N PHE A 67 4.11 3.16 0.35
CA PHE A 67 5.43 2.53 0.39
C PHE A 67 5.92 2.33 1.84
N PRO A 68 5.31 1.40 2.60
CA PRO A 68 5.62 1.24 4.02
C PRO A 68 7.07 0.86 4.33
N THR A 69 7.76 0.19 3.39
CA THR A 69 9.15 -0.28 3.59
C THR A 69 10.11 0.14 2.47
N GLU A 70 9.59 0.50 1.29
CA GLU A 70 10.43 0.66 0.09
C GLU A 70 10.99 2.06 -0.13
N LYS A 71 10.34 3.10 0.42
CA LYS A 71 10.69 4.50 0.18
C LYS A 71 10.88 5.21 1.50
N LEU A 72 12.05 5.82 1.68
CA LEU A 72 12.43 6.41 2.94
C LEU A 72 12.46 7.94 2.83
N VAL A 73 11.90 8.60 3.85
CA VAL A 73 11.86 10.06 3.94
C VAL A 73 12.53 10.51 5.22
N ARG A 74 13.46 11.45 5.09
CA ARG A 74 14.11 12.12 6.23
C ARG A 74 13.74 13.60 6.24
N MET A 75 13.41 14.13 7.40
CA MET A 75 13.07 15.54 7.55
C MET A 75 14.14 16.27 8.36
N VAL A 76 14.57 17.42 7.84
CA VAL A 76 15.56 18.30 8.44
C VAL A 76 14.99 19.71 8.52
N VAL A 77 15.06 20.32 9.69
CA VAL A 77 14.71 21.73 9.90
C VAL A 77 16.00 22.53 10.01
N SER A 78 16.05 23.69 9.36
CA SER A 78 17.24 24.54 9.31
C SER A 78 16.96 25.94 9.83
N ASP A 79 17.67 26.35 10.87
CA ASP A 79 17.71 27.73 11.38
C ASP A 79 19.16 28.19 11.62
N ARG A 80 19.57 28.36 12.88
CA ARG A 80 20.97 28.58 13.31
C ARG A 80 21.78 27.29 13.25
N SER A 81 21.09 26.15 13.21
CA SER A 81 21.69 24.82 13.05
C SER A 81 20.73 23.90 12.28
N ALA A 82 21.20 22.72 11.90
CA ALA A 82 20.35 21.69 11.33
C ALA A 82 19.82 20.77 12.44
N ALA A 83 18.50 20.65 12.53
CA ALA A 83 17.82 19.69 13.38
C ALA A 83 17.25 18.56 12.53
N VAL A 84 17.82 17.36 12.68
CA VAL A 84 17.36 16.15 11.98
C VAL A 84 16.26 15.47 12.82
N LEU A 85 15.08 15.29 12.24
CA LEU A 85 13.89 14.84 13.00
C LEU A 85 13.76 13.31 13.06
N ASN A 86 14.25 12.61 12.04
CA ASN A 86 14.21 11.15 11.95
C ASN A 86 15.42 10.62 11.15
N ASN A 87 15.51 9.30 11.00
CA ASN A 87 16.58 8.61 10.25
C ASN A 87 16.01 7.56 9.26
N TRP A 88 16.90 6.81 8.60
CA TRP A 88 16.52 5.80 7.59
C TRP A 88 15.95 4.50 8.16
N THR A 89 15.78 4.36 9.47
CA THR A 89 15.22 3.13 10.04
C THR A 89 13.70 3.07 9.77
N PRO A 90 13.14 1.89 9.40
CA PRO A 90 11.71 1.74 9.14
C PRO A 90 10.83 2.18 10.32
N GLY A 91 11.26 1.91 11.57
CA GLY A 91 10.52 2.32 12.76
C GLY A 91 10.39 3.84 12.95
N GLN A 92 11.25 4.64 12.31
CA GLN A 92 11.18 6.10 12.33
C GLN A 92 10.47 6.71 11.10
N GLN A 93 9.96 5.89 10.19
CA GLN A 93 9.09 6.32 9.09
C GLN A 93 7.65 6.48 9.60
N ASN A 94 7.44 7.47 10.48
CA ASN A 94 6.21 7.59 11.26
C ASN A 94 5.77 9.06 11.39
N ILE A 95 4.54 9.35 10.95
CA ILE A 95 3.97 10.71 11.01
C ILE A 95 3.88 11.22 12.44
N ASN A 96 3.48 10.38 13.40
CA ASN A 96 3.36 10.80 14.80
C ASN A 96 4.71 11.21 15.39
N LEU A 97 5.80 10.51 15.02
CA LEU A 97 7.15 10.90 15.40
C LEU A 97 7.49 12.29 14.83
N LEU A 98 7.26 12.50 13.53
CA LEU A 98 7.52 13.78 12.88
C LEU A 98 6.72 14.92 13.49
N LEU A 99 5.42 14.72 13.72
CA LEU A 99 4.55 15.72 14.37
C LEU A 99 5.01 16.06 15.78
N ASN A 100 5.43 15.07 16.58
CA ASN A 100 5.95 15.30 17.92
C ASN A 100 7.28 16.09 17.88
N CYS A 101 8.20 15.74 16.97
CA CYS A 101 9.45 16.46 16.78
C CYS A 101 9.22 17.90 16.32
N LEU A 102 8.32 18.12 15.35
CA LEU A 102 7.95 19.44 14.87
C LEU A 102 7.23 20.27 15.94
N GLY A 103 6.37 19.65 16.76
CA GLY A 103 5.69 20.31 17.86
C GLY A 103 6.63 20.74 19.00
N ALA A 104 7.79 20.10 19.13
CA ALA A 104 8.83 20.50 20.07
C ALA A 104 9.69 21.67 19.57
N ILE A 105 9.67 21.95 18.26
CA ILE A 105 10.38 23.08 17.65
C ILE A 105 9.47 24.32 17.72
N PRO A 106 9.92 25.43 18.32
CA PRO A 106 9.10 26.63 18.37
C PRO A 106 8.79 27.16 16.95
N PRO A 107 7.71 27.92 16.74
CA PRO A 107 7.56 28.65 15.47
C PRO A 107 8.74 29.62 15.28
N PRO A 108 9.09 29.98 14.03
CA PRO A 108 10.06 31.06 13.79
C PRO A 108 9.54 32.39 14.35
N SER A 109 10.44 33.22 14.87
CA SER A 109 10.13 34.58 15.29
C SER A 109 10.65 35.61 14.28
N ILE A 110 9.93 36.71 14.10
CA ILE A 110 10.43 37.87 13.33
C ILE A 110 11.60 38.54 14.06
N GLU A 111 11.68 38.37 15.38
CA GLU A 111 12.72 38.95 16.24
C GLU A 111 14.04 38.16 16.21
N ASP A 112 14.06 36.98 15.59
CA ASP A 112 15.27 36.19 15.46
C ASP A 112 16.29 36.88 14.53
N PRO A 113 17.60 36.87 14.87
CA PRO A 113 18.64 37.50 14.06
C PRO A 113 18.73 36.82 12.68
N ALA A 114 18.34 37.57 11.64
CA ALA A 114 18.26 37.05 10.28
C ALA A 114 19.62 36.65 9.66
N ASP A 115 20.73 37.19 10.17
CA ASP A 115 22.07 36.90 9.67
C ASP A 115 22.62 35.54 10.18
N ASP A 116 22.07 35.02 11.28
CA ASP A 116 22.50 33.75 11.89
C ASP A 116 21.67 32.56 11.40
N CYS A 117 20.49 32.81 10.82
CA CYS A 117 19.59 31.76 10.33
C CYS A 117 19.78 31.51 8.84
N THR A 118 20.21 30.31 8.46
CA THR A 118 20.40 29.94 7.05
C THR A 118 19.90 28.54 6.75
N VAL A 119 19.33 28.34 5.55
CA VAL A 119 18.95 27.01 5.05
C VAL A 119 20.15 26.11 4.71
N ILE A 120 21.34 26.70 4.64
CA ILE A 120 22.60 26.03 4.26
C ILE A 120 22.94 24.92 5.26
N HIS A 121 22.69 25.12 6.56
CA HIS A 121 22.92 24.10 7.57
C HIS A 121 22.09 22.84 7.28
N GLY A 122 20.81 23.00 6.94
CA GLY A 122 19.92 21.91 6.57
C GLY A 122 20.35 21.21 5.28
N LEU A 123 20.80 21.95 4.27
CA LEU A 123 21.35 21.38 3.04
C LEU A 123 22.62 20.56 3.31
N ALA A 124 23.52 21.03 4.18
CA ALA A 124 24.70 20.28 4.59
C ALA A 124 24.31 18.96 5.27
N SER A 125 23.37 19.03 6.22
CA SER A 125 22.85 17.84 6.90
C SER A 125 22.09 16.90 5.96
N ALA A 126 21.44 17.42 4.91
CA ALA A 126 20.77 16.61 3.91
C ALA A 126 21.76 15.83 3.04
N VAL A 127 22.87 16.46 2.64
CA VAL A 127 23.96 15.76 1.93
C VAL A 127 24.54 14.66 2.83
N GLN A 128 24.83 14.98 4.09
CA GLN A 128 25.30 13.97 5.05
C GLN A 128 24.30 12.82 5.21
N ALA A 129 23.01 13.11 5.30
CA ALA A 129 21.97 12.10 5.41
C ALA A 129 21.94 11.16 4.20
N LEU A 130 22.17 11.65 2.97
CA LEU A 130 22.23 10.79 1.79
C LEU A 130 23.43 9.82 1.81
N CYS A 131 24.51 10.17 2.50
CA CYS A 131 25.68 9.32 2.69
C CYS A 131 25.44 8.19 3.72
N ASP A 132 24.50 8.35 4.65
CA ASP A 132 24.15 7.31 5.63
C ASP A 132 23.50 6.10 4.92
N ALA A 133 23.98 4.88 5.20
CA ALA A 133 23.41 3.66 4.62
C ALA A 133 21.99 3.36 5.15
N SER A 134 21.08 2.98 4.26
CA SER A 134 19.79 2.37 4.63
C SER A 134 19.92 0.85 4.75
N ALA A 135 19.00 0.20 5.49
CA ALA A 135 19.06 -1.25 5.75
C ALA A 135 19.11 -2.10 4.48
N ASP A 136 18.43 -1.66 3.41
CA ASP A 136 18.30 -2.42 2.15
C ASP A 136 19.27 -1.96 1.04
N GLN A 137 20.36 -1.26 1.38
CA GLN A 137 21.22 -0.58 0.39
C GLN A 137 22.40 -1.41 -0.14
N GLU A 138 22.48 -2.70 0.17
CA GLU A 138 23.61 -3.52 -0.28
C GLU A 138 23.59 -3.72 -1.81
N GLY A 139 24.55 -3.10 -2.51
CA GLY A 139 24.81 -3.33 -3.94
C GLY A 139 24.08 -2.41 -4.93
N GLU A 140 23.23 -1.49 -4.46
CA GLU A 140 22.50 -0.53 -5.30
C GLU A 140 23.20 0.85 -5.35
N PRO A 141 23.10 1.60 -6.47
CA PRO A 141 23.63 2.95 -6.56
C PRO A 141 22.95 3.88 -5.55
N ASN A 142 23.73 4.71 -4.85
CA ASN A 142 23.27 5.65 -3.85
C ASN A 142 22.73 6.92 -4.51
N ASN A 143 21.49 6.82 -5.00
CA ASN A 143 20.75 7.93 -5.56
C ASN A 143 19.79 8.53 -4.52
N GLY A 144 19.72 9.86 -4.45
CA GLY A 144 18.87 10.57 -3.50
C GLY A 144 18.24 11.83 -4.05
N THR A 145 17.15 12.26 -3.43
CA THR A 145 16.48 13.53 -3.73
C THR A 145 16.47 14.43 -2.50
N ILE A 146 16.85 15.69 -2.66
CA ILE A 146 16.75 16.73 -1.63
C ILE A 146 15.66 17.70 -2.07
N VAL A 147 14.60 17.86 -1.28
CA VAL A 147 13.56 18.86 -1.50
C VAL A 147 13.70 19.95 -0.45
N CYS A 148 14.08 21.16 -0.86
CA CYS A 148 14.34 22.29 0.01
C CYS A 148 13.23 23.33 -0.10
N LEU A 149 12.47 23.53 0.97
CA LEU A 149 11.44 24.58 1.07
C LEU A 149 12.07 25.81 1.71
N THR A 150 12.23 26.89 0.94
CA THR A 150 12.90 28.13 1.39
C THR A 150 12.30 29.37 0.72
N SER A 151 12.65 30.56 1.20
CA SER A 151 12.30 31.83 0.56
C SER A 151 13.59 32.58 0.19
N ALA A 152 13.96 32.53 -1.08
CA ALA A 152 15.14 33.19 -1.62
C ALA A 152 14.86 34.65 -2.00
N LYS A 153 15.82 35.53 -1.71
CA LYS A 153 15.75 36.97 -2.02
C LYS A 153 16.11 37.27 -3.49
N SER A 154 16.92 36.43 -4.12
CA SER A 154 17.38 36.61 -5.50
C SER A 154 17.82 35.32 -6.16
N GLU A 155 17.88 35.33 -7.49
CA GLU A 155 18.43 34.25 -8.31
C GLU A 155 19.89 33.92 -7.96
N ALA A 156 20.66 34.91 -7.51
CA ALA A 156 22.04 34.73 -7.06
C ALA A 156 22.10 33.86 -5.79
N GLN A 157 21.16 34.05 -4.86
CA GLN A 157 21.07 33.21 -3.66
C GLN A 157 20.79 31.75 -4.02
N ILE A 158 19.90 31.49 -4.98
CA ILE A 158 19.61 30.12 -5.43
C ILE A 158 20.87 29.46 -6.02
N ARG A 159 21.63 30.19 -6.84
CA ARG A 159 22.91 29.69 -7.37
C ARG A 159 23.91 29.35 -6.27
N ILE A 160 23.98 30.17 -5.22
CA ILE A 160 24.83 29.90 -4.05
C ILE A 160 24.41 28.60 -3.36
N LEU A 161 23.11 28.34 -3.21
CA LEU A 161 22.61 27.08 -2.63
C LEU A 161 22.98 25.88 -3.50
N GLU A 162 22.82 25.98 -4.83
CA GLU A 162 23.19 24.93 -5.78
C GLU A 162 24.69 24.62 -5.74
N THR A 163 25.54 25.65 -5.78
CA THR A 163 27.00 25.49 -5.69
C THR A 163 27.41 24.91 -4.34
N TYR A 164 26.75 25.33 -3.25
CA TYR A 164 27.04 24.79 -1.92
C TYR A 164 26.76 23.29 -1.84
N VAL A 165 25.61 22.83 -2.34
CA VAL A 165 25.26 21.40 -2.36
C VAL A 165 26.24 20.62 -3.24
N GLN A 166 26.61 21.15 -4.41
CA GLN A 166 27.62 20.54 -5.27
C GLN A 166 28.97 20.37 -4.57
N ASP A 167 29.45 21.41 -3.90
CA ASP A 167 30.73 21.39 -3.17
C ASP A 167 30.67 20.45 -1.97
N ALA A 168 29.53 20.39 -1.27
CA ALA A 168 29.30 19.47 -0.17
C ALA A 168 29.36 18.01 -0.65
N ILE A 169 28.64 17.66 -1.73
CA ILE A 169 28.66 16.31 -2.32
C ILE A 169 30.08 15.95 -2.78
N THR A 170 30.74 16.85 -3.49
CA THR A 170 32.09 16.63 -4.01
C THR A 170 33.10 16.41 -2.87
N ARG A 171 32.96 17.15 -1.77
CA ARG A 171 33.80 16.97 -0.58
C ARG A 171 33.53 15.63 0.07
N HIS A 172 32.28 15.29 0.35
CA HIS A 172 31.92 14.02 0.99
C HIS A 172 32.34 12.80 0.19
N ASN A 173 32.11 12.79 -1.13
CA ASN A 173 32.53 11.69 -2.00
C ASN A 173 34.05 11.49 -2.07
N LYS A 174 34.85 12.51 -1.72
CA LYS A 174 36.32 12.41 -1.66
C LYS A 174 36.84 11.91 -0.31
N THR A 175 36.10 12.10 0.78
CA THR A 175 36.63 11.90 2.13
C THR A 175 36.75 10.42 2.53
N ASN A 176 36.13 9.46 1.81
CA ASN A 176 36.27 8.01 2.07
C ASN A 176 36.12 7.62 3.56
N ASP A 177 35.28 8.34 4.30
CA ASP A 177 34.77 7.86 5.58
C ASP A 177 33.86 6.64 5.30
N SER A 178 33.51 5.86 6.32
CA SER A 178 32.69 4.63 6.24
C SER A 178 31.24 4.82 5.75
N LEU A 179 30.99 5.87 4.98
CA LEU A 179 29.72 6.30 4.41
C LEU A 179 29.68 6.02 2.91
N LEU A 180 28.48 5.92 2.35
CA LEU A 180 28.30 5.63 0.93
C LEU A 180 28.54 6.88 0.08
N PRO A 181 29.33 6.80 -1.01
CA PRO A 181 29.42 7.89 -1.97
C PRO A 181 28.05 8.16 -2.60
N ILE A 182 27.73 9.41 -2.92
CA ILE A 182 26.49 9.77 -3.61
C ILE A 182 26.74 9.67 -5.11
N ASP A 183 26.04 8.74 -5.78
CA ASP A 183 26.14 8.54 -7.23
C ASP A 183 25.39 9.64 -7.99
N HIS A 184 24.16 9.93 -7.56
CA HIS A 184 23.36 11.02 -8.11
C HIS A 184 22.45 11.66 -7.05
N CYS A 185 22.42 12.99 -7.03
CA CYS A 185 21.53 13.79 -6.22
C CYS A 185 20.62 14.64 -7.11
N HIS A 186 19.31 14.58 -6.90
CA HIS A 186 18.35 15.52 -7.48
C HIS A 186 17.94 16.55 -6.43
N LEU A 187 18.35 17.81 -6.62
CA LEU A 187 18.02 18.93 -5.74
C LEU A 187 16.80 19.68 -6.28
N VAL A 188 15.73 19.73 -5.51
CA VAL A 188 14.52 20.50 -5.82
C VAL A 188 14.38 21.64 -4.82
N ILE A 189 14.56 22.88 -5.29
CA ILE A 189 14.39 24.09 -4.46
C ILE A 189 12.99 24.63 -4.72
N ILE A 190 12.14 24.60 -3.70
CA ILE A 190 10.80 25.18 -3.75
C ILE A 190 10.86 26.56 -3.09
N HIS A 191 10.86 27.60 -3.93
CA HIS A 191 10.76 28.97 -3.49
C HIS A 191 9.30 29.30 -3.13
N THR A 192 9.07 29.67 -1.86
CA THR A 192 7.75 30.08 -1.39
C THR A 192 7.60 31.58 -1.19
N VAL A 193 6.44 32.08 -1.59
CA VAL A 193 5.98 33.47 -1.35
C VAL A 193 4.55 33.47 -0.79
N PRO A 194 4.16 34.50 -0.02
CA PRO A 194 2.77 34.69 0.40
C PRO A 194 1.80 34.73 -0.80
N VAL A 195 0.55 34.35 -0.57
CA VAL A 195 -0.51 34.40 -1.60
C VAL A 195 -0.70 35.84 -2.08
N GLY A 196 -0.73 36.02 -3.40
CA GLY A 196 -0.88 37.33 -4.05
C GLY A 196 0.42 38.11 -4.26
N ASP A 197 1.55 37.66 -3.69
CA ASP A 197 2.84 38.32 -3.91
C ASP A 197 3.49 37.86 -5.22
N VAL A 198 4.22 38.76 -5.88
CA VAL A 198 4.98 38.46 -7.10
C VAL A 198 6.32 37.87 -6.70
N SER A 199 6.62 36.68 -7.22
CA SER A 199 7.92 36.03 -7.01
C SER A 199 9.03 36.77 -7.76
N PRO A 200 10.16 37.11 -7.10
CA PRO A 200 11.36 37.62 -7.78
C PRO A 200 12.15 36.51 -8.48
N ILE A 201 11.78 35.24 -8.24
CA ILE A 201 12.42 34.05 -8.77
C ILE A 201 11.59 33.47 -9.92
N GLN A 202 12.27 33.00 -10.96
CA GLN A 202 11.67 32.28 -12.08
C GLN A 202 11.77 30.76 -11.88
N GLU A 203 10.70 30.06 -12.27
CA GLU A 203 10.67 28.59 -12.29
C GLU A 203 11.66 28.06 -13.34
N ARG A 204 12.44 27.05 -12.96
CA ARG A 204 13.45 26.41 -13.81
C ARG A 204 13.23 24.91 -13.81
N THR A 205 13.10 24.35 -15.01
CA THR A 205 13.05 22.91 -15.22
C THR A 205 14.38 22.26 -14.80
N VAL A 206 14.34 20.93 -14.62
CA VAL A 206 15.50 20.12 -14.24
C VAL A 206 16.68 20.43 -15.17
N ARG A 207 17.80 20.84 -14.58
CA ARG A 207 19.07 21.08 -15.25
C ARG A 207 20.19 20.28 -14.60
N GLU A 208 21.13 19.80 -15.40
CA GLU A 208 22.34 19.19 -14.89
C GLU A 208 23.31 20.28 -14.43
N VAL A 209 23.62 20.31 -13.13
CA VAL A 209 24.60 21.24 -12.55
C VAL A 209 25.98 20.60 -12.56
N SER A 210 26.06 19.29 -12.31
CA SER A 210 27.26 18.46 -12.42
C SER A 210 26.86 17.00 -12.67
N PRO A 211 27.80 16.09 -13.00
CA PRO A 211 27.48 14.67 -13.23
C PRO A 211 26.76 13.98 -12.06
N VAL A 212 26.99 14.47 -10.83
CA VAL A 212 26.41 13.93 -9.59
C VAL A 212 25.22 14.76 -9.07
N LEU A 213 24.90 15.91 -9.70
CA LEU A 213 23.88 16.84 -9.21
C LEU A 213 23.01 17.38 -10.36
N SER A 214 21.72 17.06 -10.30
CA SER A 214 20.68 17.75 -11.06
C SER A 214 19.91 18.71 -10.14
N SER A 215 19.47 19.85 -10.67
CA SER A 215 18.76 20.88 -9.91
C SER A 215 17.48 21.31 -10.62
N GLU A 216 16.40 21.47 -9.87
CA GLU A 216 15.10 21.97 -10.30
C GLU A 216 14.65 23.09 -9.35
N VAL A 217 14.15 24.20 -9.88
CA VAL A 217 13.69 25.33 -9.07
C VAL A 217 12.22 25.56 -9.34
N LEU A 218 11.39 25.36 -8.32
CA LEU A 218 9.95 25.52 -8.40
C LEU A 218 9.52 26.75 -7.62
N VAL A 219 8.56 27.49 -8.16
CA VAL A 219 7.96 28.64 -7.47
C VAL A 219 6.55 28.24 -7.06
N SER A 220 6.21 28.44 -5.79
CA SER A 220 4.87 28.15 -5.28
C SER A 220 4.40 29.21 -4.30
N GLN A 221 3.14 29.59 -4.42
CA GLN A 221 2.49 30.37 -3.38
C GLN A 221 2.31 29.50 -2.13
N SER A 222 2.29 30.13 -0.97
CA SER A 222 2.06 29.45 0.31
C SER A 222 0.63 28.87 0.42
N GLY A 223 0.38 28.12 1.50
CA GLY A 223 -0.91 27.51 1.76
C GLY A 223 -1.23 26.36 0.80
N ARG A 224 -2.45 26.34 0.24
CA ARG A 224 -2.94 25.21 -0.59
C ARG A 224 -2.05 24.92 -1.80
N TYR A 225 -1.47 25.95 -2.41
CA TYR A 225 -0.63 25.81 -3.61
C TYR A 225 0.68 25.07 -3.31
N MET A 226 1.24 25.26 -2.11
CA MET A 226 2.40 24.52 -1.65
C MET A 226 2.09 23.03 -1.49
N ALA A 227 0.98 22.70 -0.83
CA ALA A 227 0.53 21.31 -0.65
C ALA A 227 0.35 20.60 -2.00
N VAL A 228 -0.35 21.24 -2.95
CA VAL A 228 -0.51 20.74 -4.32
C VAL A 228 0.85 20.49 -4.99
N LYS A 229 1.78 21.44 -4.90
CA LYS A 229 3.10 21.32 -5.55
C LYS A 229 3.88 20.12 -5.01
N LEU A 230 3.81 19.85 -3.71
CA LEU A 230 4.45 18.67 -3.11
C LEU A 230 3.75 17.37 -3.55
N ILE A 231 2.42 17.35 -3.69
CA ILE A 231 1.71 16.19 -4.24
C ILE A 231 2.14 15.92 -5.70
N GLN A 232 2.24 16.96 -6.53
CA GLN A 232 2.74 16.84 -7.91
C GLN A 232 4.17 16.26 -7.95
N LEU A 233 5.03 16.67 -7.01
CA LEU A 233 6.37 16.10 -6.86
C LEU A 233 6.34 14.64 -6.43
N ALA A 234 5.48 14.26 -5.48
CA ALA A 234 5.31 12.86 -5.09
C ALA A 234 4.88 12.00 -6.28
N VAL A 235 3.94 12.50 -7.09
CA VAL A 235 3.50 11.83 -8.32
C VAL A 235 4.66 11.62 -9.30
N LYS A 236 5.50 12.64 -9.50
CA LYS A 236 6.67 12.58 -10.37
C LYS A 236 7.77 11.66 -9.83
N PHE A 237 8.08 11.71 -8.54
CA PHE A 237 9.20 10.99 -7.93
C PHE A 237 8.94 9.49 -7.79
N PHE A 238 7.70 9.10 -7.53
CA PHE A 238 7.36 7.71 -7.17
C PHE A 238 6.49 7.01 -8.23
N ASP A 239 6.45 7.56 -9.46
CA ASP A 239 5.64 7.05 -10.58
C ASP A 239 4.21 6.73 -10.17
N LEU A 240 3.55 7.73 -9.57
CA LEU A 240 2.16 7.59 -9.14
C LEU A 240 1.20 8.01 -10.24
N CYS A 241 -0.05 7.62 -10.09
CA CYS A 241 -1.16 8.12 -10.90
C CYS A 241 -2.37 8.40 -10.01
N LEU A 242 -3.30 9.16 -10.57
CA LEU A 242 -4.55 9.49 -9.92
C LEU A 242 -5.69 8.66 -10.51
N THR A 243 -6.58 8.18 -9.63
CA THR A 243 -7.85 7.57 -10.01
C THR A 243 -8.98 8.31 -9.31
N THR A 244 -9.94 8.79 -10.07
CA THR A 244 -11.17 9.38 -9.53
C THR A 244 -12.26 8.31 -9.54
N VAL A 245 -12.65 7.86 -8.36
CA VAL A 245 -13.79 6.97 -8.17
C VAL A 245 -15.06 7.81 -8.18
N THR A 246 -15.89 7.64 -9.20
CA THR A 246 -17.10 8.44 -9.42
C THR A 246 -18.37 7.71 -9.03
N GLY A 247 -19.42 8.46 -8.73
CA GLY A 247 -20.76 7.88 -8.54
C GLY A 247 -20.93 7.11 -7.24
N ILE A 248 -20.17 7.48 -6.18
CA ILE A 248 -20.24 6.84 -4.87
C ILE A 248 -21.56 7.24 -4.20
N PRO A 249 -22.48 6.30 -3.93
CA PRO A 249 -23.77 6.62 -3.34
C PRO A 249 -23.62 6.91 -1.84
N MET A 250 -24.01 8.11 -1.40
CA MET A 250 -23.97 8.50 0.00
C MET A 250 -25.32 8.99 0.48
N LYS A 251 -25.66 8.70 1.74
CA LYS A 251 -26.83 9.28 2.42
C LYS A 251 -26.47 10.65 3.00
N GLU A 252 -27.32 11.65 2.78
CA GLU A 252 -27.15 12.97 3.40
C GLU A 252 -27.64 12.95 4.86
N GLU A 253 -26.90 13.62 5.76
CA GLU A 253 -27.26 13.68 7.19
C GLU A 253 -28.47 14.56 7.47
N GLN A 254 -28.68 15.61 6.66
CA GLN A 254 -29.77 16.56 6.88
C GLN A 254 -31.07 16.16 6.17
N ASN A 255 -31.02 15.23 5.21
CA ASN A 255 -32.17 14.70 4.48
C ASN A 255 -31.98 13.21 4.21
N ALA A 256 -32.52 12.35 5.08
CA ALA A 256 -32.45 10.89 4.92
C ALA A 256 -33.16 10.34 3.67
N SER A 257 -33.88 11.20 2.92
CA SER A 257 -34.59 10.89 1.68
C SER A 257 -33.85 11.29 0.40
N SER A 258 -32.70 11.99 0.48
CA SER A 258 -31.84 12.29 -0.67
C SER A 258 -30.52 11.53 -0.61
N SER A 259 -30.16 10.90 -1.73
CA SER A 259 -28.82 10.36 -1.95
C SER A 259 -28.10 11.24 -2.97
N ALA A 260 -26.91 11.71 -2.63
CA ALA A 260 -26.00 12.40 -3.54
C ALA A 260 -24.84 11.48 -3.93
N ASN A 261 -24.35 11.67 -5.15
CA ASN A 261 -23.18 10.98 -5.66
C ASN A 261 -21.95 11.87 -5.47
N TYR A 262 -20.89 11.29 -4.93
CA TYR A 262 -19.63 11.98 -4.72
C TYR A 262 -18.49 11.27 -5.43
N ASP A 263 -17.44 12.06 -5.68
CA ASP A 263 -16.22 11.59 -6.33
C ASP A 263 -15.06 11.66 -5.34
N VAL A 264 -14.24 10.60 -5.32
CA VAL A 264 -13.06 10.51 -4.46
C VAL A 264 -11.83 10.27 -5.33
N GLU A 265 -10.80 11.09 -5.11
CA GLU A 265 -9.51 10.99 -5.77
C GLU A 265 -8.55 10.15 -4.93
N LEU A 266 -7.96 9.13 -5.56
CA LEU A 266 -7.04 8.17 -4.96
C LEU A 266 -5.70 8.21 -5.71
N LEU A 267 -4.61 8.30 -4.97
CA LEU A 267 -3.25 8.12 -5.47
C LEU A 267 -2.81 6.66 -5.27
N HIS A 268 -2.07 6.13 -6.24
CA HIS A 268 -1.42 4.83 -6.18
C HIS A 268 -0.34 4.73 -7.26
N ARG A 269 0.42 3.62 -7.29
CA ARG A 269 1.40 3.39 -8.37
C ARG A 269 0.72 3.38 -9.73
N LYS A 270 1.37 4.01 -10.71
CA LYS A 270 0.96 4.02 -12.12
C LYS A 270 0.87 2.63 -12.74
N ALA A 271 1.60 1.67 -12.16
CA ALA A 271 1.56 0.26 -12.52
C ALA A 271 0.15 -0.34 -12.54
N ALA A 272 -0.78 0.14 -11.71
CA ALA A 272 -2.18 -0.30 -11.70
C ALA A 272 -2.89 -0.08 -13.05
N HIS A 273 -2.48 0.94 -13.81
CA HIS A 273 -3.09 1.33 -15.08
C HIS A 273 -2.27 0.94 -16.31
N GLN A 274 -1.21 0.14 -16.16
CA GLN A 274 -0.34 -0.25 -17.29
C GLN A 274 -1.13 -0.89 -18.44
N ASP A 275 -2.12 -1.72 -18.12
CA ASP A 275 -2.95 -2.40 -19.11
C ASP A 275 -3.86 -1.41 -19.88
N PHE A 276 -4.29 -0.32 -19.25
CA PHE A 276 -5.02 0.76 -19.93
C PHE A 276 -4.14 1.51 -20.92
N PHE A 277 -2.93 1.88 -20.51
CA PHE A 277 -2.02 2.65 -21.35
C PHE A 277 -1.52 1.83 -22.55
N LYS A 278 -1.29 0.52 -22.38
CA LYS A 278 -0.85 -0.38 -23.46
C LYS A 278 -1.94 -0.68 -24.48
N SER A 279 -3.20 -0.78 -24.04
CA SER A 279 -4.31 -1.21 -24.89
C SER A 279 -4.93 -0.08 -25.72
N GLY A 280 -4.49 1.17 -25.59
CA GLY A 280 -5.05 2.32 -26.31
C GLY A 280 -6.48 2.69 -25.90
N HIS A 281 -7.01 2.09 -24.83
CA HIS A 281 -8.36 2.33 -24.30
C HIS A 281 -8.43 3.54 -23.34
N ALA A 282 -7.44 4.42 -23.37
CA ALA A 282 -7.38 5.63 -22.54
C ALA A 282 -8.35 6.74 -23.02
N ASP A 283 -8.85 6.64 -24.25
CA ASP A 283 -9.65 7.69 -24.87
C ASP A 283 -11.03 7.82 -24.20
N GLY A 284 -11.24 8.93 -23.47
CA GLY A 284 -12.46 9.22 -22.71
C GLY A 284 -12.48 8.77 -21.24
N VAL A 285 -11.39 8.18 -20.72
CA VAL A 285 -11.26 7.79 -19.29
C VAL A 285 -10.50 8.84 -18.49
N LEU A 286 -9.57 9.54 -19.14
CA LEU A 286 -8.79 10.60 -18.52
C LEU A 286 -9.66 11.84 -18.32
N ILE A 287 -9.76 12.27 -17.07
CA ILE A 287 -10.39 13.52 -16.66
C ILE A 287 -9.35 14.41 -15.99
N PRO A 288 -9.47 15.75 -16.11
CA PRO A 288 -8.69 16.62 -15.26
C PRO A 288 -9.06 16.35 -13.80
N SER A 289 -8.05 16.27 -12.94
CA SER A 289 -8.22 16.29 -11.49
C SER A 289 -8.91 17.59 -11.05
N LYS A 290 -9.42 17.63 -9.81
CA LYS A 290 -9.97 18.84 -9.20
C LYS A 290 -9.09 20.06 -9.46
N GLU A 291 -9.72 21.23 -9.61
CA GLU A 291 -9.19 22.49 -10.17
C GLU A 291 -7.81 22.94 -9.63
N ASP A 292 -7.39 22.45 -8.47
CA ASP A 292 -6.12 22.82 -7.84
C ASP A 292 -4.94 21.90 -8.20
N LEU A 293 -5.13 20.61 -8.56
CA LEU A 293 -4.02 19.66 -8.77
C LEU A 293 -3.42 19.68 -10.18
N CYS A 294 -4.20 20.06 -11.20
CA CYS A 294 -3.79 20.08 -12.62
C CYS A 294 -3.13 18.77 -13.12
N LEU A 295 -3.51 17.63 -12.53
CA LEU A 295 -3.06 16.29 -12.95
C LEU A 295 -4.13 15.60 -13.79
N GLU A 296 -3.71 14.64 -14.61
CA GLU A 296 -4.63 13.72 -15.30
C GLU A 296 -5.04 12.60 -14.34
N SER A 297 -6.33 12.30 -14.30
CA SER A 297 -6.93 11.26 -13.48
C SER A 297 -7.68 10.24 -14.31
N VAL A 298 -7.57 8.96 -13.94
CA VAL A 298 -8.37 7.88 -14.53
C VAL A 298 -9.74 7.85 -13.84
N SER A 299 -10.81 8.13 -14.58
CA SER A 299 -12.17 8.07 -14.06
C SER A 299 -12.71 6.65 -14.06
N LEU A 300 -13.04 6.12 -12.89
CA LEU A 300 -13.64 4.80 -12.72
C LEU A 300 -14.94 4.93 -11.94
N LYS A 301 -16.01 4.30 -12.43
CA LYS A 301 -17.34 4.41 -11.83
C LYS A 301 -17.57 3.33 -10.78
N TRP A 302 -18.05 3.73 -9.61
CA TRP A 302 -18.53 2.83 -8.58
C TRP A 302 -19.60 1.89 -9.12
N CYS A 303 -19.39 0.58 -8.94
CA CYS A 303 -20.36 -0.45 -9.28
C CYS A 303 -20.72 -1.25 -8.03
N ASN A 304 -22.02 -1.31 -7.71
CA ASN A 304 -22.50 -2.05 -6.55
C ASN A 304 -22.21 -3.54 -6.71
N PRO A 305 -21.55 -4.16 -5.72
CA PRO A 305 -21.42 -5.61 -5.69
C PRO A 305 -22.81 -6.29 -5.70
N LYS A 306 -23.10 -7.15 -6.68
CA LYS A 306 -24.42 -7.82 -6.83
C LYS A 306 -24.64 -9.04 -5.91
N SER A 307 -23.60 -9.54 -5.22
CA SER A 307 -23.66 -10.70 -4.33
C SER A 307 -22.56 -10.62 -3.26
N ASN A 308 -22.52 -11.55 -2.29
CA ASN A 308 -21.38 -11.67 -1.37
C ASN A 308 -20.16 -12.21 -2.16
N PHE A 309 -19.14 -11.37 -2.32
CA PHE A 309 -17.95 -11.59 -3.18
C PHE A 309 -16.94 -12.56 -2.55
N VAL A 310 -17.28 -13.84 -2.47
CA VAL A 310 -16.29 -14.92 -2.24
C VAL A 310 -16.01 -15.63 -3.57
N GLU A 311 -15.73 -14.86 -4.62
CA GLU A 311 -15.19 -15.40 -5.87
C GLU A 311 -13.74 -14.92 -6.03
N LEU A 312 -12.84 -15.88 -6.24
CA LEU A 312 -11.44 -15.61 -6.53
C LEU A 312 -11.37 -14.95 -7.91
N HIS A 313 -11.18 -13.64 -7.95
CA HIS A 313 -10.99 -12.92 -9.20
C HIS A 313 -9.56 -13.09 -9.72
N GLN A 314 -9.43 -13.22 -11.04
CA GLN A 314 -8.13 -13.14 -11.70
C GLN A 314 -7.60 -11.70 -11.59
N CYS A 315 -6.66 -11.51 -10.67
CA CYS A 315 -5.98 -10.25 -10.41
C CYS A 315 -4.58 -10.29 -11.03
N THR A 316 -4.23 -9.30 -11.84
CA THR A 316 -2.90 -9.16 -12.47
C THR A 316 -1.94 -8.33 -11.63
N GLY A 317 -2.45 -7.55 -10.68
CA GLY A 317 -1.65 -6.76 -9.75
C GLY A 317 -2.50 -6.09 -8.68
N ALA A 318 -1.92 -5.88 -7.50
CA ALA A 318 -2.57 -5.18 -6.39
C ALA A 318 -1.64 -4.10 -5.86
N TYR A 319 -2.15 -2.88 -5.73
CA TYR A 319 -1.35 -1.71 -5.36
C TYR A 319 -2.04 -0.98 -4.21
N ARG A 320 -1.26 -0.55 -3.21
CA ARG A 320 -1.78 0.29 -2.12
C ARG A 320 -2.32 1.59 -2.69
N ILE A 321 -3.35 2.13 -2.04
CA ILE A 321 -3.96 3.42 -2.39
C ILE A 321 -3.88 4.38 -1.21
N THR A 322 -3.92 5.67 -1.51
CA THR A 322 -4.12 6.71 -0.51
C THR A 322 -5.07 7.78 -1.05
N PRO A 323 -6.11 8.20 -0.31
CA PRO A 323 -6.96 9.31 -0.75
C PRO A 323 -6.16 10.62 -0.79
N VAL A 324 -6.40 11.47 -1.80
CA VAL A 324 -5.79 12.81 -1.87
C VAL A 324 -6.27 13.70 -0.73
N ASP A 325 -7.57 13.67 -0.44
CA ASP A 325 -8.16 14.35 0.72
C ASP A 325 -8.72 13.28 1.66
N VAL A 326 -7.89 12.85 2.60
CA VAL A 326 -8.19 11.75 3.55
C VAL A 326 -9.32 12.10 4.53
N ASN A 327 -9.47 13.38 4.87
CA ASN A 327 -10.43 13.85 5.88
C ASN A 327 -11.75 14.33 5.27
N SER A 328 -11.87 14.40 3.95
CA SER A 328 -13.16 14.69 3.33
C SER A 328 -14.20 13.61 3.66
N ARG A 329 -15.45 14.04 3.87
CA ARG A 329 -16.57 13.13 4.11
C ARG A 329 -16.68 12.02 3.04
N PRO A 330 -16.57 12.30 1.73
CA PRO A 330 -16.59 11.26 0.71
C PRO A 330 -15.47 10.22 0.87
N SER A 331 -14.23 10.66 1.09
CA SER A 331 -13.09 9.76 1.28
C SER A 331 -13.23 8.92 2.55
N MET A 332 -13.66 9.51 3.66
CA MET A 332 -13.90 8.78 4.91
C MET A 332 -15.00 7.74 4.75
N CYS A 333 -16.08 8.05 4.03
CA CYS A 333 -17.13 7.06 3.77
C CYS A 333 -16.64 5.91 2.89
N LEU A 334 -15.88 6.20 1.83
CA LEU A 334 -15.29 5.18 0.97
C LEU A 334 -14.31 4.28 1.73
N THR A 335 -13.35 4.89 2.44
CA THR A 335 -12.31 4.14 3.17
C THR A 335 -12.90 3.30 4.29
N ASN A 336 -13.80 3.84 5.11
CA ASN A 336 -14.48 3.06 6.16
C ASN A 336 -15.36 1.95 5.58
N PHE A 337 -15.99 2.16 4.42
CA PHE A 337 -16.73 1.11 3.72
C PHE A 337 -15.82 -0.07 3.36
N LEU A 338 -14.61 0.21 2.86
CA LEU A 338 -13.63 -0.81 2.48
C LEU A 338 -13.00 -1.48 3.71
N LEU A 339 -12.65 -0.71 4.74
CA LEU A 339 -12.09 -1.21 6.00
C LEU A 339 -13.07 -2.12 6.77
N SER A 340 -14.38 -2.01 6.53
CA SER A 340 -15.37 -2.93 7.07
C SER A 340 -15.37 -4.32 6.39
N GLY A 341 -14.41 -4.61 5.52
CA GLY A 341 -14.27 -5.89 4.81
C GLY A 341 -15.12 -6.01 3.54
N ARG A 342 -15.70 -4.90 3.05
CA ARG A 342 -16.44 -4.90 1.78
C ARG A 342 -15.53 -4.50 0.63
N ALA A 343 -15.83 -5.02 -0.56
CA ALA A 343 -15.14 -4.66 -1.78
C ALA A 343 -16.03 -3.81 -2.70
N VAL A 344 -15.39 -3.04 -3.58
CA VAL A 344 -16.05 -2.18 -4.56
C VAL A 344 -15.51 -2.53 -5.94
N MET A 345 -16.41 -2.83 -6.87
CA MET A 345 -16.05 -3.05 -8.27
C MET A 345 -16.04 -1.71 -9.01
N LEU A 346 -15.05 -1.52 -9.87
CA LEU A 346 -14.83 -0.28 -10.61
C LEU A 346 -15.02 -0.50 -12.11
N GLU A 347 -16.06 0.15 -12.63
CA GLU A 347 -16.47 0.11 -14.02
C GLU A 347 -15.71 1.18 -14.83
N GLN A 348 -15.14 0.79 -15.96
CA GLN A 348 -14.58 1.73 -16.92
C GLN A 348 -15.74 2.40 -17.69
N PRO A 349 -15.88 3.73 -17.68
CA PRO A 349 -16.89 4.41 -18.48
C PRO A 349 -16.59 4.22 -19.97
N ARG A 350 -17.58 3.74 -20.73
CA ARG A 350 -17.50 3.54 -22.19
C ARG A 350 -18.68 4.23 -22.88
N LYS A 351 -18.44 4.81 -24.06
CA LYS A 351 -19.48 5.48 -24.87
C LYS A 351 -20.52 4.51 -25.43
N SER A 352 -20.14 3.25 -25.68
CA SER A 352 -21.04 2.16 -26.06
C SER A 352 -20.45 0.79 -25.69
N GLY A 353 -21.30 -0.22 -25.54
CA GLY A 353 -20.90 -1.61 -25.26
C GLY A 353 -21.26 -2.12 -23.86
N THR A 354 -20.88 -3.36 -23.60
CA THR A 354 -21.09 -4.04 -22.32
C THR A 354 -20.23 -3.38 -21.23
N LYS A 355 -20.77 -3.29 -20.01
CA LYS A 355 -20.05 -2.80 -18.85
C LYS A 355 -18.76 -3.59 -18.65
N LEU A 356 -17.63 -2.90 -18.51
CA LEU A 356 -16.34 -3.52 -18.23
C LEU A 356 -15.91 -3.18 -16.81
N ILE A 357 -15.84 -4.18 -15.95
CA ILE A 357 -15.17 -4.05 -14.67
C ILE A 357 -13.68 -4.27 -14.90
N SER A 358 -12.87 -3.28 -14.50
CA SER A 358 -11.43 -3.29 -14.73
C SER A 358 -10.63 -3.34 -13.43
N HIS A 359 -11.21 -2.83 -12.35
CA HIS A 359 -10.53 -2.72 -11.06
C HIS A 359 -11.47 -3.11 -9.93
N MET A 360 -10.87 -3.43 -8.79
CA MET A 360 -11.57 -3.65 -7.53
C MET A 360 -10.83 -2.95 -6.39
N LEU A 361 -11.54 -2.24 -5.53
CA LEU A 361 -11.01 -1.75 -4.27
C LEU A 361 -11.38 -2.72 -3.16
N THR A 362 -10.41 -3.13 -2.35
CA THR A 362 -10.65 -3.99 -1.19
C THR A 362 -9.60 -3.78 -0.12
N SER A 363 -9.96 -4.08 1.13
CA SER A 363 -9.06 -4.02 2.28
C SER A 363 -8.47 -5.39 2.61
N HIS A 364 -7.18 -5.42 2.91
CA HIS A 364 -6.44 -6.58 3.39
C HIS A 364 -5.73 -6.20 4.69
N GLY A 365 -6.20 -6.73 5.83
CA GLY A 365 -5.55 -6.50 7.12
C GLY A 365 -5.54 -5.03 7.59
N GLY A 366 -6.48 -4.20 7.12
CA GLY A 366 -6.54 -2.77 7.45
C GLY A 366 -5.85 -1.86 6.41
N GLU A 367 -5.20 -2.43 5.41
CA GLU A 367 -4.62 -1.69 4.27
C GLU A 367 -5.54 -1.77 3.06
N ILE A 368 -5.70 -0.68 2.30
CA ILE A 368 -6.59 -0.65 1.14
C ILE A 368 -5.78 -0.75 -0.15
N TYR A 369 -6.22 -1.63 -1.05
CA TYR A 369 -5.59 -1.90 -2.32
C TYR A 369 -6.55 -1.66 -3.49
N ILE A 370 -6.00 -1.16 -4.59
CA ILE A 370 -6.60 -1.24 -5.93
C ILE A 370 -6.04 -2.47 -6.63
N HIS A 371 -6.94 -3.39 -7.01
CA HIS A 371 -6.66 -4.62 -7.73
C HIS A 371 -6.96 -4.39 -9.20
N THR A 372 -6.00 -4.70 -10.08
CA THR A 372 -6.17 -4.69 -11.53
C THR A 372 -6.73 -6.04 -11.95
N MET A 373 -7.90 -6.03 -12.58
CA MET A 373 -8.59 -7.24 -13.02
C MET A 373 -8.25 -7.56 -14.48
N ALA A 374 -8.24 -8.85 -14.80
CA ALA A 374 -8.17 -9.28 -16.19
C ALA A 374 -9.45 -8.83 -16.95
N THR A 375 -9.28 -7.92 -17.91
CA THR A 375 -10.38 -7.38 -18.74
C THR A 375 -10.52 -8.08 -20.08
N ASN A 376 -9.47 -8.78 -20.52
CA ASN A 376 -9.45 -9.52 -21.76
C ASN A 376 -10.15 -10.88 -21.60
N ARG A 377 -10.67 -11.40 -22.71
CA ARG A 377 -11.20 -12.77 -22.75
C ARG A 377 -10.12 -13.74 -22.27
N SER A 378 -10.46 -14.56 -21.28
CA SER A 378 -9.52 -15.55 -20.76
C SER A 378 -9.26 -16.60 -21.83
N ILE A 379 -7.98 -16.91 -22.06
CA ILE A 379 -7.59 -18.06 -22.89
C ILE A 379 -8.04 -19.40 -22.26
N LEU A 380 -8.46 -19.37 -20.99
CA LEU A 380 -8.95 -20.51 -20.22
C LEU A 380 -10.48 -20.55 -20.11
N GLU A 381 -11.22 -19.75 -20.89
CA GLU A 381 -12.69 -19.73 -20.80
C GLU A 381 -13.32 -21.03 -21.35
N GLU A 382 -12.68 -21.66 -22.33
CA GLU A 382 -13.12 -22.92 -22.94
C GLU A 382 -12.27 -24.10 -22.44
N THR A 383 -12.27 -24.35 -21.13
CA THR A 383 -11.56 -25.52 -20.57
C THR A 383 -12.22 -26.84 -21.02
N PRO A 384 -11.43 -27.89 -21.34
CA PRO A 384 -11.98 -29.22 -21.62
C PRO A 384 -12.86 -29.73 -20.49
N SER A 385 -13.88 -30.52 -20.83
CA SER A 385 -14.74 -31.14 -19.81
C SER A 385 -13.94 -32.12 -18.94
N ILE A 386 -14.07 -32.00 -17.61
CA ILE A 386 -13.46 -32.94 -16.65
C ILE A 386 -13.91 -34.37 -16.95
N SER A 387 -15.17 -34.57 -17.37
CA SER A 387 -15.74 -35.90 -17.64
C SER A 387 -15.15 -36.60 -18.88
N GLU A 388 -14.51 -35.84 -19.77
CA GLU A 388 -13.87 -36.35 -20.98
C GLU A 388 -12.37 -36.58 -20.79
N GLY A 389 -11.80 -36.03 -19.72
CA GLY A 389 -10.40 -36.20 -19.36
C GLY A 389 -10.08 -37.52 -18.64
N LEU A 390 -8.81 -37.65 -18.23
CA LEU A 390 -8.34 -38.77 -17.41
C LEU A 390 -9.12 -38.83 -16.09
N GLY A 391 -9.70 -39.98 -15.79
CA GLY A 391 -10.51 -40.17 -14.59
C GLY A 391 -11.92 -39.55 -14.66
N GLY A 392 -12.31 -38.93 -15.77
CA GLY A 392 -13.62 -38.27 -15.92
C GLY A 392 -14.83 -39.21 -15.92
N ARG A 393 -14.60 -40.52 -16.11
CA ARG A 393 -15.63 -41.57 -16.06
C ARG A 393 -15.77 -42.23 -14.70
N ILE A 394 -14.88 -41.92 -13.75
CA ILE A 394 -14.97 -42.40 -12.37
C ILE A 394 -16.05 -41.59 -11.66
N THR A 395 -17.01 -42.28 -11.04
CA THR A 395 -18.21 -41.65 -10.45
C THR A 395 -18.21 -41.64 -8.93
N ASP A 396 -17.30 -42.37 -8.29
CA ASP A 396 -17.28 -42.64 -6.86
C ASP A 396 -16.03 -42.06 -6.18
N TYR A 397 -15.59 -40.87 -6.62
CA TYR A 397 -14.52 -40.14 -5.96
C TYR A 397 -14.89 -39.79 -4.51
N ARG A 398 -13.91 -39.87 -3.61
CA ARG A 398 -14.04 -39.46 -2.20
C ARG A 398 -13.93 -37.94 -2.03
N ILE A 399 -14.75 -37.18 -2.76
CA ILE A 399 -14.70 -35.71 -2.81
C ILE A 399 -14.93 -35.09 -1.42
N THR A 400 -15.92 -35.59 -0.68
CA THR A 400 -16.24 -35.09 0.67
C THR A 400 -15.07 -35.29 1.63
N ASP A 401 -14.50 -36.49 1.66
CA ASP A 401 -13.36 -36.81 2.53
C ASP A 401 -12.11 -36.01 2.15
N PHE A 402 -11.87 -35.80 0.84
CA PHE A 402 -10.80 -34.93 0.39
C PHE A 402 -11.03 -33.48 0.81
N GLY A 403 -12.28 -33.02 0.78
CA GLY A 403 -12.66 -31.70 1.28
C GLY A 403 -12.39 -31.50 2.76
N GLU A 404 -12.63 -32.52 3.60
CA GLU A 404 -12.26 -32.50 5.02
C GLU A 404 -10.73 -32.51 5.19
N LEU A 405 -10.00 -33.34 4.45
CA LEU A 405 -8.52 -33.33 4.44
C LEU A 405 -7.97 -31.94 4.10
N MET A 406 -8.55 -31.25 3.11
CA MET A 406 -8.17 -29.89 2.75
C MET A 406 -8.41 -28.90 3.91
N LYS A 407 -9.50 -29.05 4.66
CA LYS A 407 -9.80 -28.19 5.82
C LYS A 407 -8.81 -28.42 6.96
N ASP A 408 -8.40 -29.67 7.19
CA ASP A 408 -7.42 -30.05 8.22
C ASP A 408 -6.00 -29.61 7.86
N CYS A 409 -5.71 -29.48 6.56
CA CYS A 409 -4.41 -29.03 6.05
C CYS A 409 -4.36 -27.52 5.75
N ARG A 410 -5.31 -26.71 6.26
CA ARG A 410 -5.28 -25.25 6.06
C ARG A 410 -4.03 -24.64 6.67
N LEU A 411 -3.36 -23.81 5.89
CA LEU A 411 -2.20 -23.07 6.35
C LEU A 411 -2.63 -21.92 7.28
N ALA A 412 -1.82 -21.68 8.31
CA ALA A 412 -1.95 -20.53 9.19
C ALA A 412 -0.59 -19.82 9.32
N PRO A 413 -0.56 -18.48 9.36
CA PRO A 413 0.69 -17.74 9.54
C PRO A 413 1.25 -17.99 10.95
N ARG A 414 2.57 -18.26 11.04
CA ARG A 414 3.29 -18.36 12.31
C ARG A 414 3.90 -17.00 12.64
N LEU A 415 3.50 -16.42 13.77
CA LEU A 415 3.90 -15.06 14.18
C LEU A 415 5.23 -15.02 14.96
N SER A 416 5.68 -16.15 15.49
CA SER A 416 6.91 -16.23 16.30
C SER A 416 8.16 -16.51 15.47
N GLN A 417 9.28 -15.91 15.89
CA GLN A 417 10.59 -16.24 15.36
C GLN A 417 10.88 -17.74 15.57
N LEU A 418 11.51 -18.36 14.57
CA LEU A 418 11.93 -19.75 14.65
C LEU A 418 13.09 -19.87 15.65
N ASN A 419 13.02 -20.86 16.53
CA ASN A 419 14.18 -21.24 17.32
C ASN A 419 15.25 -21.83 16.39
N GLU A 420 16.53 -21.65 16.73
CA GLU A 420 17.62 -22.28 15.98
C GLU A 420 17.42 -23.80 15.91
N GLY A 421 17.44 -24.34 14.70
CA GLY A 421 17.24 -25.77 14.43
C GLY A 421 15.79 -26.23 14.26
N GLU A 422 14.78 -25.37 14.44
CA GLU A 422 13.41 -25.73 14.09
C GLU A 422 13.18 -25.72 12.57
N PRO A 423 12.47 -26.73 12.01
CA PRO A 423 12.13 -26.74 10.60
C PRO A 423 11.14 -25.62 10.25
N LEU A 424 11.22 -25.14 9.00
CA LEU A 424 10.31 -24.10 8.52
C LEU A 424 8.84 -24.59 8.63
N PRO A 425 7.88 -23.72 8.99
CA PRO A 425 6.48 -24.12 9.11
C PRO A 425 5.90 -24.74 7.84
N ILE A 426 6.35 -24.25 6.68
CA ILE A 426 5.95 -24.80 5.37
C ILE A 426 6.44 -26.24 5.17
N ASP A 427 7.62 -26.58 5.68
CA ASP A 427 8.17 -27.92 5.55
C ASP A 427 7.49 -28.89 6.52
N ARG A 428 7.11 -28.41 7.71
CA ARG A 428 6.23 -29.17 8.62
C ARG A 428 4.87 -29.46 7.99
N ALA A 429 4.26 -28.46 7.33
CA ALA A 429 2.99 -28.64 6.63
C ALA A 429 3.10 -29.65 5.48
N LYS A 430 4.18 -29.58 4.67
CA LYS A 430 4.47 -30.59 3.65
C LYS A 430 4.64 -31.99 4.23
N GLY A 431 5.39 -32.12 5.34
CA GLY A 431 5.58 -33.39 6.03
C GLY A 431 4.28 -33.96 6.60
N GLN A 432 3.36 -33.10 7.06
CA GLN A 432 2.03 -33.51 7.49
C GLN A 432 1.19 -34.06 6.32
N ILE A 433 1.15 -33.36 5.19
CA ILE A 433 0.45 -33.83 3.99
C ILE A 433 1.03 -35.17 3.52
N GLU A 434 2.35 -35.31 3.50
CA GLU A 434 3.02 -36.57 3.13
C GLU A 434 2.51 -37.73 3.99
N ARG A 435 2.51 -37.58 5.33
CA ARG A 435 2.00 -38.61 6.25
C ARG A 435 0.52 -38.92 6.03
N LEU A 436 -0.32 -37.90 5.90
CA LEU A 436 -1.77 -38.06 5.70
C LEU A 436 -2.12 -38.72 4.36
N THR A 437 -1.24 -38.61 3.36
CA THR A 437 -1.48 -39.12 2.01
C THR A 437 -0.75 -40.43 1.68
N ARG A 438 0.05 -41.01 2.60
CA ARG A 438 0.73 -42.30 2.40
C ARG A 438 -0.22 -43.44 2.01
N VAL A 439 -1.40 -43.47 2.64
CA VAL A 439 -2.46 -44.43 2.33
C VAL A 439 -3.77 -43.66 2.22
N TRP A 440 -4.02 -43.09 1.04
CA TRP A 440 -5.22 -42.31 0.78
C TRP A 440 -5.88 -42.72 -0.54
N PRO A 441 -6.75 -43.75 -0.51
CA PRO A 441 -7.49 -44.20 -1.68
C PRO A 441 -8.40 -43.08 -2.21
N ILE A 442 -8.33 -42.83 -3.51
CA ILE A 442 -9.00 -41.68 -4.16
C ILE A 442 -10.48 -41.97 -4.46
N VAL A 443 -10.83 -43.24 -4.65
CA VAL A 443 -12.20 -43.70 -4.94
C VAL A 443 -12.74 -44.56 -3.81
N ILE A 444 -14.06 -44.53 -3.64
CA ILE A 444 -14.78 -45.29 -2.59
C ILE A 444 -14.60 -46.79 -2.82
N SER A 445 -14.57 -47.23 -4.08
CA SER A 445 -14.42 -48.64 -4.43
C SER A 445 -13.04 -49.26 -4.19
N ASP A 446 -11.99 -48.45 -3.96
CA ASP A 446 -10.62 -48.92 -3.72
C ASP A 446 -10.30 -49.12 -2.23
N THR A 447 -11.30 -48.96 -1.35
CA THR A 447 -11.09 -49.05 0.09
C THR A 447 -12.28 -49.64 0.83
N ILE A 448 -11.98 -50.33 1.93
CA ILE A 448 -12.97 -50.81 2.90
C ILE A 448 -12.78 -50.05 4.21
N ILE A 449 -11.53 -49.89 4.63
CA ILE A 449 -11.11 -49.20 5.87
C ILE A 449 -11.72 -47.79 5.94
N PHE A 450 -11.57 -46.99 4.88
CA PHE A 450 -12.09 -45.63 4.88
C PHE A 450 -13.62 -45.54 4.69
N ASN A 451 -14.28 -46.65 4.33
CA ASN A 451 -15.75 -46.73 4.29
C ASN A 451 -16.36 -47.17 5.61
N MET A 452 -15.53 -47.59 6.58
CA MET A 452 -15.95 -48.00 7.93
C MET A 452 -15.37 -47.11 9.03
N LEU A 453 -15.08 -45.84 8.72
CA LEU A 453 -14.47 -44.89 9.67
C LEU A 453 -15.23 -44.82 11.00
N SER A 454 -16.56 -44.90 11.00
CA SER A 454 -17.38 -44.93 12.22
C SER A 454 -17.05 -46.09 13.18
N HIS A 455 -16.48 -47.19 12.67
CA HIS A 455 -16.04 -48.36 13.45
C HIS A 455 -14.55 -48.33 13.79
N LEU A 456 -13.77 -47.51 13.07
CA LEU A 456 -12.32 -47.44 13.21
C LEU A 456 -11.86 -46.18 13.93
N ASP A 457 -12.68 -45.14 14.05
CA ASP A 457 -12.32 -43.93 14.76
C ASP A 457 -11.93 -44.23 16.21
N PRO A 458 -10.83 -43.62 16.72
CA PRO A 458 -9.99 -42.59 16.08
C PRO A 458 -8.75 -43.12 15.34
N LEU A 459 -8.62 -44.42 15.06
CA LEU A 459 -7.37 -45.03 14.58
C LEU A 459 -6.76 -44.36 13.32
N PRO A 460 -7.53 -44.04 12.25
CA PRO A 460 -6.96 -43.45 11.03
C PRO A 460 -6.37 -42.04 11.24
N SER A 461 -6.94 -41.26 12.15
CA SER A 461 -6.43 -39.92 12.47
C SER A 461 -5.24 -39.97 13.44
N LEU A 462 -5.20 -40.96 14.33
CA LEU A 462 -4.08 -41.15 15.24
C LEU A 462 -2.83 -41.65 14.51
N ILE A 463 -2.95 -42.68 13.66
CA ILE A 463 -1.80 -43.33 13.02
C ILE A 463 -1.01 -42.40 12.07
N SER A 464 -1.61 -41.27 11.68
CA SER A 464 -1.01 -40.23 10.84
C SER A 464 -0.31 -39.11 11.62
N LYS A 465 -0.35 -39.15 12.96
CA LYS A 465 0.46 -38.28 13.83
C LYS A 465 1.95 -38.55 13.66
N GLU A 466 2.76 -37.55 14.00
CA GLU A 466 4.22 -37.66 13.96
C GLU A 466 4.77 -38.58 15.07
N THR A 467 4.12 -38.53 16.24
CA THR A 467 4.40 -39.39 17.39
C THR A 467 3.08 -39.82 18.01
N LEU A 468 3.05 -41.02 18.58
CA LEU A 468 1.92 -41.57 19.33
C LEU A 468 2.31 -41.64 20.80
N ASP A 469 1.46 -41.09 21.68
CA ASP A 469 1.61 -41.28 23.12
C ASP A 469 0.95 -42.60 23.59
N GLU A 470 1.05 -42.90 24.89
CA GLU A 470 0.50 -44.15 25.44
C GLU A 470 -1.03 -44.24 25.30
N ASP A 471 -1.72 -43.10 25.41
CA ASP A 471 -3.17 -43.01 25.26
C ASP A 471 -3.59 -43.24 23.81
N ASP A 472 -2.88 -42.63 22.85
CA ASP A 472 -3.05 -42.84 21.41
C ASP A 472 -2.89 -44.31 21.04
N VAL A 473 -1.87 -44.98 21.60
CA VAL A 473 -1.65 -46.42 21.40
C VAL A 473 -2.79 -47.26 21.99
N LEU A 474 -3.33 -46.87 23.15
CA LEU A 474 -4.45 -47.56 23.77
C LEU A 474 -5.72 -47.43 22.92
N GLU A 475 -6.03 -46.24 22.41
CA GLU A 475 -7.18 -46.02 21.52
C GLU A 475 -7.03 -46.78 20.19
N CYS A 476 -5.84 -46.80 19.61
CA CYS A 476 -5.56 -47.63 18.43
C CYS A 476 -5.84 -49.12 18.71
N LYS A 477 -5.42 -49.64 19.87
CA LYS A 477 -5.69 -51.04 20.25
C LYS A 477 -7.19 -51.32 20.39
N LYS A 478 -7.95 -50.39 20.99
CA LYS A 478 -9.42 -50.53 21.13
C LYS A 478 -10.11 -50.63 19.77
N ALA A 479 -9.74 -49.79 18.80
CA ALA A 479 -10.28 -49.85 17.45
C ALA A 479 -9.97 -51.20 16.77
N ILE A 480 -8.74 -51.71 16.90
CA ILE A 480 -8.35 -53.02 16.36
C ILE A 480 -9.17 -54.14 17.00
N TYR A 481 -9.30 -54.16 18.34
CA TYR A 481 -10.11 -55.16 19.03
C TYR A 481 -11.60 -55.07 18.69
N HIS A 482 -12.11 -53.88 18.39
CA HIS A 482 -13.48 -53.72 17.89
C HIS A 482 -13.67 -54.47 16.57
N VAL A 483 -12.74 -54.31 15.60
CA VAL A 483 -12.77 -55.03 14.31
C VAL A 483 -12.67 -56.54 14.48
N VAL A 484 -11.78 -57.03 15.36
CA VAL A 484 -11.70 -58.47 15.71
C VAL A 484 -13.04 -58.95 16.28
N GLY A 485 -13.70 -58.11 17.08
CA GLY A 485 -15.05 -58.36 17.56
C GLY A 485 -16.07 -58.46 16.42
N MET A 486 -16.04 -57.55 15.45
CA MET A 486 -16.91 -57.58 14.27
C MET A 486 -16.74 -58.87 13.46
N GLU A 487 -15.49 -59.30 13.26
CA GLU A 487 -15.15 -60.56 12.58
C GLU A 487 -15.74 -61.76 13.33
N SER A 488 -15.54 -61.84 14.66
CA SER A 488 -16.09 -62.95 15.46
C SER A 488 -17.62 -63.04 15.38
N ARG A 489 -18.30 -61.90 15.23
CA ARG A 489 -19.76 -61.80 15.08
C ARG A 489 -20.24 -61.95 13.63
N HIS A 490 -19.33 -62.11 12.67
CA HIS A 490 -19.62 -62.20 11.25
C HIS A 490 -20.43 -60.99 10.74
N GLU A 491 -20.11 -59.80 11.24
CA GLU A 491 -20.75 -58.56 10.79
C GLU A 491 -20.37 -58.22 9.34
N PRO A 492 -21.30 -57.71 8.52
CA PRO A 492 -21.03 -57.38 7.13
C PRO A 492 -20.12 -56.16 7.01
N LEU A 493 -19.08 -56.24 6.18
CA LEU A 493 -18.24 -55.11 5.83
C LEU A 493 -18.78 -54.38 4.59
N PRO A 494 -18.54 -53.06 4.46
CA PRO A 494 -18.92 -52.28 3.28
C PRO A 494 -17.97 -52.58 2.11
N VAL A 495 -18.03 -53.81 1.58
CA VAL A 495 -17.25 -54.23 0.42
C VAL A 495 -17.91 -53.65 -0.83
N PRO A 496 -17.18 -52.86 -1.64
CA PRO A 496 -17.70 -52.33 -2.89
C PRO A 496 -18.15 -53.46 -3.80
N ALA A 497 -19.37 -53.37 -4.34
CA ALA A 497 -19.86 -54.34 -5.33
C ALA A 497 -19.01 -54.19 -6.60
N SER A 498 -18.09 -55.14 -6.84
CA SER A 498 -17.33 -55.16 -8.09
C SER A 498 -18.29 -55.17 -9.27
N GLY A 499 -18.27 -54.12 -10.08
CA GLY A 499 -19.07 -54.03 -11.29
C GLY A 499 -18.79 -55.23 -12.21
N GLY A 500 -19.85 -55.98 -12.54
CA GLY A 500 -19.91 -56.75 -13.79
C GLY A 500 -19.69 -58.26 -13.74
N THR A 501 -19.16 -58.88 -12.67
CA THR A 501 -19.01 -60.35 -12.64
C THR A 501 -20.11 -61.04 -11.84
N ARG A 502 -21.05 -61.62 -12.58
CA ARG A 502 -22.04 -62.61 -12.13
C ARG A 502 -21.31 -63.88 -11.67
N GLY A 503 -20.70 -63.84 -10.49
CA GLY A 503 -19.97 -64.94 -9.86
C GLY A 503 -20.46 -65.17 -8.43
N LYS A 504 -20.36 -66.41 -7.94
CA LYS A 504 -20.75 -66.85 -6.59
C LYS A 504 -20.35 -65.80 -5.55
N GLY A 505 -21.29 -65.45 -4.66
CA GLY A 505 -21.10 -64.42 -3.64
C GLY A 505 -19.72 -64.49 -2.99
N THR A 506 -19.06 -63.33 -2.93
CA THR A 506 -17.77 -63.17 -2.26
C THR A 506 -17.85 -63.76 -0.85
N LYS A 507 -16.84 -64.54 -0.46
CA LYS A 507 -16.76 -65.11 0.90
C LYS A 507 -16.91 -63.97 1.91
N ARG A 508 -17.71 -64.21 2.95
CA ARG A 508 -17.96 -63.26 4.03
C ARG A 508 -16.69 -62.92 4.79
#